data_AF-A0A3N5MQG1-F1
#
_entry.id   AF-A0A3N5MQG1-F1
#
_cell.length_a   1.000
_cell.length_b   1.000
_cell.length_c   1.000
_cell.angle_alpha   90.00
_cell.angle_beta   90.00
_cell.angle_gamma   90.00
#
_symmetry.space_group_name_H-M   'P 1'
#
loop_
_entity.id
_entity.type
_entity.pdbx_description
1 polymer ?
#
loop_
_entity_poly.entity_id
_entity_poly.type
_entity_poly.pdbx_seq_one_letter_code
_entity_poly.pdbx_strand_id
1 'polypeptide(L)'
;MMRFFRLAASFLLSVLCAGICLGSDAETQPMKELTDQWGVEIVNLRTTAEGYMLDFRYRVIDPDKSMTLLDRKTKPYLIDPRNGAKIPVVTSRFGSMRSTTTRPIANRIYTVLFVNPGKSIKKGDKLTVVMGDFKAENVAVN
;
A
#
# COMPACT_ATOMS: atom_id res chain seq x y z
N MET A 1 -26.26 -65.31 -20.61
CA MET A 1 -26.05 -65.73 -19.21
C MET A 1 -24.60 -66.18 -19.07
N MET A 2 -23.89 -65.76 -17.99
CA MET A 2 -22.43 -65.91 -17.70
C MET A 2 -21.47 -65.13 -18.65
N ARG A 3 -20.77 -64.05 -18.28
CA ARG A 3 -19.83 -63.71 -17.18
C ARG A 3 -18.66 -64.68 -17.03
N PHE A 4 -17.42 -64.23 -17.28
CA PHE A 4 -16.19 -64.33 -16.46
C PHE A 4 -15.05 -63.60 -17.23
N PHE A 5 -14.56 -62.41 -16.88
CA PHE A 5 -13.76 -61.89 -15.75
C PHE A 5 -12.22 -61.93 -15.95
N ARG A 6 -11.69 -60.77 -16.40
CA ARG A 6 -10.52 -60.00 -15.92
C ARG A 6 -9.05 -60.34 -16.27
N LEU A 7 -8.29 -59.22 -16.22
CA LEU A 7 -6.84 -58.95 -16.23
C LEU A 7 -6.21 -58.82 -17.64
N ALA A 8 -5.39 -57.81 -17.96
CA ALA A 8 -4.84 -56.66 -17.25
C ALA A 8 -4.27 -55.68 -18.29
N ALA A 9 -4.39 -54.37 -18.07
CA ALA A 9 -3.50 -53.38 -18.67
C ALA A 9 -3.61 -52.08 -17.86
N SER A 10 -2.81 -52.01 -16.81
CA SER A 10 -2.57 -50.79 -16.04
C SER A 10 -1.82 -49.79 -16.91
N PHE A 11 -2.49 -48.75 -17.38
CA PHE A 11 -1.81 -47.56 -17.90
C PHE A 11 -1.90 -46.47 -16.83
N LEU A 12 -0.88 -46.47 -15.95
CA LEU A 12 -0.55 -45.30 -15.16
C LEU A 12 -0.14 -44.19 -16.14
N LEU A 13 -0.97 -43.15 -16.25
CA LEU A 13 -0.51 -41.86 -16.74
C LEU A 13 -0.84 -40.79 -15.70
N SER A 14 0.02 -40.73 -14.69
CA SER A 14 0.23 -39.58 -13.84
C SER A 14 0.77 -38.42 -14.68
N VAL A 15 -0.11 -37.56 -15.18
CA VAL A 15 0.30 -36.27 -15.76
C VAL A 15 0.38 -35.26 -14.63
N LEU A 16 1.63 -35.02 -14.27
CA LEU A 16 2.25 -33.86 -13.67
C LEU A 16 1.40 -32.58 -13.63
N CYS A 17 1.30 -32.04 -12.41
CA CYS A 17 1.32 -30.63 -12.06
C CYS A 17 1.89 -29.69 -13.15
N ALA A 18 1.07 -28.81 -13.73
CA ALA A 18 1.57 -27.60 -14.39
C ALA A 18 0.45 -26.54 -14.48
N GLY A 19 0.59 -25.44 -13.73
CA GLY A 19 0.00 -24.16 -14.13
C GLY A 19 -1.10 -23.57 -13.26
N ILE A 20 -1.01 -23.63 -11.93
CA ILE A 20 -1.51 -22.51 -11.11
C ILE A 20 -0.38 -21.48 -11.01
N CYS A 21 -0.77 -20.20 -11.03
CA CYS A 21 -0.01 -18.97 -10.74
C CYS A 21 0.09 -17.99 -11.92
N LEU A 22 -1.05 -17.59 -12.50
CA LEU A 22 -1.18 -16.23 -13.05
C LEU A 22 -1.59 -15.31 -11.90
N GLY A 23 -0.61 -14.77 -11.18
CA GLY A 23 -0.88 -13.85 -10.10
C GLY A 23 0.34 -13.01 -9.75
N SER A 24 0.11 -11.69 -9.68
CA SER A 24 0.95 -10.71 -8.98
C SER A 24 2.07 -9.97 -9.74
N ASP A 25 2.05 -9.84 -11.06
CA ASP A 25 2.96 -8.86 -11.67
C ASP A 25 2.43 -7.41 -11.54
N ALA A 26 1.11 -7.19 -11.50
CA ALA A 26 0.57 -5.83 -11.50
C ALA A 26 0.65 -5.09 -10.13
N GLU A 27 0.68 -5.80 -8.99
CA GLU A 27 0.77 -5.17 -7.66
C GLU A 27 2.22 -4.97 -7.18
N THR A 28 3.18 -5.75 -7.66
CA THR A 28 4.58 -5.65 -7.23
C THR A 28 5.33 -4.50 -7.93
N GLN A 29 4.98 -4.20 -9.18
CA GLN A 29 5.60 -3.13 -9.97
C GLN A 29 5.48 -1.73 -9.32
N PRO A 30 4.30 -1.27 -8.86
CA PRO A 30 4.19 0.05 -8.26
C PRO A 30 5.00 0.16 -6.97
N MET A 31 5.07 -0.89 -6.14
CA MET A 31 5.85 -0.83 -4.89
C MET A 31 7.36 -0.75 -5.16
N LYS A 32 7.84 -1.45 -6.19
CA LYS A 32 9.25 -1.43 -6.58
C LYS A 32 9.66 -0.05 -7.12
N GLU A 33 8.81 0.58 -7.93
CA GLU A 33 9.06 1.92 -8.46
C GLU A 33 9.16 2.97 -7.34
N LEU A 34 8.29 2.90 -6.33
CA LEU A 34 8.36 3.79 -5.17
C LEU A 34 9.67 3.62 -4.39
N THR A 35 10.14 2.38 -4.25
CA THR A 35 11.41 2.10 -3.58
C THR A 35 12.59 2.63 -4.40
N ASP A 36 12.60 2.37 -5.70
CA ASP A 36 13.71 2.74 -6.59
C ASP A 36 13.83 4.26 -6.75
N GLN A 37 12.71 4.96 -6.92
CA GLN A 37 12.69 6.41 -7.18
C GLN A 37 12.75 7.23 -5.88
N TRP A 38 11.99 6.84 -4.86
CA TRP A 38 11.78 7.66 -3.66
C TRP A 38 12.44 7.10 -2.40
N GLY A 39 12.99 5.89 -2.46
CA GLY A 39 13.66 5.29 -1.31
C GLY A 39 12.69 4.92 -0.19
N VAL A 40 11.42 4.66 -0.49
CA VAL A 40 10.40 4.35 0.51
C VAL A 40 9.56 3.15 0.12
N GLU A 41 9.13 2.41 1.13
CA GLU A 41 8.20 1.29 1.02
C GLU A 41 6.93 1.62 1.81
N ILE A 42 5.76 1.45 1.20
CA ILE A 42 4.49 1.68 1.91
C ILE A 42 4.25 0.51 2.85
N VAL A 43 4.05 0.82 4.13
CA VAL A 43 3.77 -0.19 5.16
C VAL A 43 2.26 -0.41 5.27
N ASN A 44 1.48 0.66 5.43
CA ASN A 44 0.02 0.58 5.40
C ASN A 44 -0.64 1.96 5.25
N LEU A 45 -1.90 1.92 4.85
CA LEU A 45 -2.88 2.97 5.06
C LEU A 45 -4.06 2.33 5.79
N ARG A 46 -4.49 2.87 6.92
CA ARG A 46 -5.58 2.27 7.72
C ARG A 46 -6.45 3.32 8.38
N THR A 47 -7.68 2.96 8.69
CA THR A 47 -8.53 3.80 9.56
C THR A 47 -8.06 3.71 11.01
N THR A 48 -8.09 4.85 11.71
CA THR A 48 -7.82 4.96 13.15
C THR A 48 -8.81 5.94 13.79
N ALA A 49 -8.71 6.16 15.10
CA ALA A 49 -9.59 7.05 15.87
C ALA A 49 -11.08 6.78 15.56
N GLU A 50 -11.49 5.51 15.66
CA GLU A 50 -12.85 5.04 15.33
C GLU A 50 -13.33 5.42 13.91
N GLY A 51 -12.40 5.54 12.96
CA GLY A 51 -12.68 5.88 11.57
C GLY A 51 -12.67 7.38 11.27
N TYR A 52 -12.35 8.24 12.23
CA TYR A 52 -12.24 9.70 11.99
C TYR A 52 -10.90 10.12 11.40
N MET A 53 -9.91 9.22 11.36
CA MET A 53 -8.59 9.50 10.82
C MET A 53 -8.08 8.33 9.98
N LEU A 54 -7.10 8.63 9.12
CA LEU A 54 -6.33 7.65 8.37
C LEU A 54 -4.86 7.74 8.78
N ASP A 55 -4.27 6.61 9.19
CA ASP A 55 -2.85 6.46 9.54
C ASP A 55 -2.12 5.88 8.33
N PHE A 56 -1.33 6.72 7.66
CA PHE A 56 -0.43 6.29 6.59
C PHE A 56 0.97 6.09 7.14
N ARG A 57 1.53 4.91 6.90
CA ARG A 57 2.88 4.54 7.32
C ARG A 57 3.71 4.09 6.15
N TYR A 58 4.95 4.56 6.12
CA TYR A 58 5.95 4.16 5.14
C TYR A 58 7.30 4.00 5.83
N ARG A 59 8.10 3.07 5.31
CA ARG A 59 9.46 2.78 5.76
C ARG A 59 10.43 3.47 4.81
N VAL A 60 11.42 4.14 5.37
CA VAL A 60 12.55 4.67 4.58
C VAL A 60 13.53 3.54 4.32
N ILE A 61 13.84 3.28 3.06
CA ILE A 61 14.85 2.33 2.59
C ILE A 61 16.14 3.09 2.25
N ASP A 62 16.02 4.20 1.52
CA ASP A 62 17.13 5.08 1.13
C ASP A 62 16.90 6.48 1.74
N PRO A 63 17.65 6.85 2.79
CA PRO A 63 17.52 8.14 3.44
C PRO A 63 17.67 9.33 2.51
N ASP A 64 18.61 9.29 1.56
CA ASP A 64 18.95 10.42 0.71
C ASP A 64 17.82 10.72 -0.29
N LYS A 65 17.24 9.67 -0.88
CA LYS A 65 16.07 9.81 -1.77
C LYS A 65 14.81 10.27 -1.04
N SER A 66 14.64 9.85 0.22
CA SER A 66 13.43 10.13 0.99
C SER A 66 13.38 11.53 1.63
N MET A 67 14.47 12.29 1.57
CA MET A 67 14.61 13.59 2.25
C MET A 67 13.47 14.56 1.95
N THR A 68 13.04 14.63 0.68
CA THR A 68 12.00 15.55 0.23
C THR A 68 10.62 15.23 0.83
N LEU A 69 10.31 13.95 1.09
CA LEU A 69 9.03 13.56 1.73
C LEU A 69 8.95 14.03 3.20
N LEU A 70 10.10 14.05 3.88
CA LEU A 70 10.22 14.36 5.31
C LEU A 70 10.53 15.84 5.58
N ASP A 71 10.75 16.65 4.55
CA ASP A 71 10.90 18.11 4.65
C ASP A 71 9.60 18.73 5.17
N ARG A 72 9.70 19.58 6.20
CA ARG A 72 8.57 20.32 6.81
C ARG A 72 7.76 21.11 5.77
N LYS A 73 8.38 21.59 4.69
CA LYS A 73 7.73 22.34 3.60
C LYS A 73 6.80 21.48 2.74
N THR A 74 7.07 20.18 2.65
CA THR A 74 6.22 19.23 1.92
C THR A 74 4.86 19.16 2.58
N LYS A 75 3.78 19.26 1.80
CA LYS A 75 2.40 19.25 2.28
C LYS A 75 1.68 18.00 1.79
N PRO A 76 1.66 16.92 2.57
CA PRO A 76 0.94 15.71 2.19
C PRO A 76 -0.57 15.93 2.09
N TYR A 77 -1.22 15.19 1.21
CA TYR A 77 -2.67 15.02 1.20
C TYR A 77 -3.04 13.69 0.52
N LEU A 78 -4.26 13.21 0.76
CA LEU A 78 -4.82 12.10 -0.01
C LEU A 78 -5.75 12.64 -1.09
N ILE A 79 -5.90 11.89 -2.19
CA ILE A 79 -6.95 12.10 -3.18
C ILE A 79 -7.86 10.89 -3.14
N ASP A 80 -9.17 11.15 -2.97
CA ASP A 80 -10.21 10.15 -3.18
C ASP A 80 -10.56 10.09 -4.67
N PRO A 81 -10.29 8.97 -5.37
CA PRO A 81 -10.54 8.86 -6.81
C PRO A 81 -12.03 8.91 -7.16
N ARG A 82 -12.94 8.69 -6.19
CA ARG A 82 -14.39 8.68 -6.43
C ARG A 82 -14.94 10.07 -6.77
N ASN A 83 -14.37 11.11 -6.15
CA ASN A 83 -14.87 12.48 -6.25
C ASN A 83 -13.76 13.53 -6.42
N GLY A 84 -12.49 13.11 -6.47
CA GLY A 84 -11.32 13.99 -6.59
C GLY A 84 -11.02 14.81 -5.32
N ALA A 85 -11.67 14.52 -4.20
CA ALA A 85 -11.52 15.30 -2.97
C ALA A 85 -10.08 15.19 -2.44
N LYS A 86 -9.51 16.34 -2.09
CA LYS A 86 -8.21 16.43 -1.41
C LYS A 86 -8.41 16.40 0.10
N ILE A 87 -7.85 15.39 0.74
CA ILE A 87 -8.00 15.13 2.16
C ILE A 87 -6.72 15.56 2.88
N PRO A 88 -6.77 16.59 3.74
CA PRO A 88 -5.56 17.15 4.35
C PRO A 88 -5.06 16.33 5.54
N VAL A 89 -3.82 16.63 5.95
CA VAL A 89 -3.23 16.15 7.21
C VAL A 89 -4.00 16.72 8.40
N VAL A 90 -4.21 15.92 9.44
CA VAL A 90 -4.75 16.37 10.72
C VAL A 90 -3.81 17.44 11.29
N THR A 91 -4.36 18.58 11.70
CA THR A 91 -3.60 19.64 12.37
C THR A 91 -4.11 19.81 13.79
N SER A 92 -3.20 19.75 14.75
CA SER A 92 -3.46 19.98 16.17
C SER A 92 -2.91 21.34 16.60
N ARG A 93 -3.07 21.70 17.88
CA ARG A 93 -2.39 22.86 18.48
C ARG A 93 -0.86 22.81 18.36
N PHE A 94 -0.27 21.62 18.20
CA PHE A 94 1.18 21.43 18.05
C PHE A 94 1.61 21.33 16.58
N GLY A 95 0.70 21.62 15.65
CA GLY A 95 0.94 21.54 14.20
C GLY A 95 0.44 20.25 13.57
N SER A 96 0.89 20.01 12.34
CA SER A 96 0.46 18.88 11.51
C SER A 96 0.93 17.55 12.08
N MET A 97 0.02 16.58 12.18
CA MET A 97 0.28 15.23 12.69
C MET A 97 0.97 14.37 11.63
N ARG A 98 2.23 14.69 11.37
CA ARG A 98 3.11 13.98 10.46
C ARG A 98 4.52 13.98 11.00
N SER A 99 5.27 12.95 10.62
CA SER A 99 6.69 12.90 10.92
C SER A 99 7.45 13.84 9.99
N THR A 100 8.41 14.58 10.55
CA THR A 100 9.32 15.44 9.78
C THR A 100 10.72 15.30 10.37
N THR A 101 11.74 15.33 9.51
CA THR A 101 13.14 15.28 9.93
C THR A 101 14.02 15.78 8.79
N THR A 102 15.16 16.38 9.14
CA THR A 102 16.23 16.71 8.18
C THR A 102 17.22 15.55 7.99
N ARG A 103 17.13 14.51 8.82
CA ARG A 103 17.96 13.30 8.77
C ARG A 103 17.07 12.06 8.83
N PRO A 104 16.57 11.57 7.69
CA PRO A 104 15.86 10.30 7.62
C PRO A 104 16.74 9.14 8.10
N ILE A 105 16.14 8.13 8.71
CA ILE A 105 16.84 6.94 9.22
C ILE A 105 16.39 5.74 8.41
N ALA A 106 17.34 4.99 7.85
CA ALA A 106 17.05 3.77 7.12
C ALA A 106 16.32 2.74 8.01
N ASN A 107 15.40 1.99 7.40
CA ASN A 107 14.51 1.02 8.01
C ASN A 107 13.58 1.57 9.11
N ARG A 108 13.47 2.90 9.26
CA ARG A 108 12.53 3.52 10.19
C ARG A 108 11.18 3.75 9.54
N ILE A 109 10.12 3.50 10.29
CA ILE A 109 8.74 3.79 9.89
C ILE A 109 8.39 5.22 10.29
N TYR A 110 7.91 5.99 9.33
CA TYR A 110 7.38 7.33 9.48
C TYR A 110 5.86 7.32 9.25
N THR A 111 5.17 8.30 9.82
CA THR A 111 3.69 8.37 9.78
C THR A 111 3.18 9.74 9.32
N VAL A 112 2.04 9.73 8.65
CA VAL A 112 1.20 10.89 8.34
C VAL A 112 -0.24 10.55 8.70
N LEU A 113 -0.89 11.40 9.49
CA LEU A 113 -2.31 11.25 9.84
C LEU A 113 -3.17 12.19 9.02
N PHE A 114 -4.17 11.66 8.34
CA PHE A 114 -5.14 12.41 7.55
C PHE A 114 -6.51 12.41 8.21
N VAL A 115 -7.32 13.45 7.95
CA VAL A 115 -8.71 13.50 8.42
C VAL A 115 -9.58 12.52 7.62
N ASN A 116 -10.65 12.00 8.21
CA ASN A 116 -11.68 11.24 7.49
C ASN A 116 -13.07 11.80 7.84
N PRO A 117 -13.49 12.90 7.19
CA PRO A 117 -14.76 13.56 7.48
C PRO A 117 -15.93 12.60 7.27
N GLY A 118 -16.85 12.56 8.25
CA GLY A 118 -18.02 11.69 8.21
C GLY A 118 -17.71 10.19 8.20
N LYS A 119 -16.45 9.79 8.49
CA LYS A 119 -15.97 8.41 8.29
C LYS A 119 -16.21 7.91 6.86
N SER A 120 -16.18 8.80 5.87
CA SER A 120 -16.55 8.50 4.47
C SER A 120 -15.65 7.46 3.81
N ILE A 121 -14.39 7.40 4.21
CA ILE A 121 -13.41 6.41 3.72
C ILE A 121 -13.46 5.18 4.62
N LYS A 122 -13.55 4.00 4.00
CA LYS A 122 -13.67 2.70 4.67
C LYS A 122 -12.52 1.77 4.26
N LYS A 123 -12.37 0.68 5.03
CA LYS A 123 -11.49 -0.43 4.66
C LYS A 123 -11.86 -0.96 3.27
N GLY A 124 -10.86 -1.20 2.44
CA GLY A 124 -10.99 -1.61 1.04
C GLY A 124 -10.99 -0.46 0.04
N ASP A 125 -11.26 0.78 0.47
CA ASP A 125 -11.16 1.94 -0.42
C ASP A 125 -9.71 2.13 -0.88
N LYS A 126 -9.53 2.54 -2.14
CA LYS A 126 -8.22 2.85 -2.72
C LYS A 126 -8.07 4.36 -2.85
N LEU A 127 -6.96 4.88 -2.34
CA LEU A 127 -6.66 6.31 -2.35
C LEU A 127 -5.31 6.58 -3.03
N THR A 128 -5.11 7.82 -3.44
CA THR A 128 -3.78 8.28 -3.89
C THR A 128 -3.14 9.13 -2.79
N VAL A 129 -1.91 8.79 -2.40
CA VAL A 129 -1.12 9.58 -1.46
C VAL A 129 -0.22 10.52 -2.25
N VAL A 130 -0.27 11.83 -1.95
CA VAL A 130 0.58 12.83 -2.57
C VAL A 130 1.44 13.51 -1.51
N MET A 131 2.76 13.61 -1.74
CA MET A 131 3.70 14.32 -0.88
C MET A 131 4.70 15.12 -1.72
N GLY A 132 4.35 16.36 -2.08
CA GLY A 132 5.12 17.10 -3.07
C GLY A 132 5.01 16.41 -4.42
N ASP A 133 6.15 16.03 -5.00
CA ASP A 133 6.20 15.32 -6.29
C ASP A 133 6.00 13.80 -6.15
N PHE A 134 6.10 13.26 -4.93
CA PHE A 134 5.79 11.86 -4.66
C PHE A 134 4.29 11.60 -4.83
N LYS A 135 3.97 10.57 -5.61
CA LYS A 135 2.59 10.09 -5.80
C LYS A 135 2.54 8.57 -5.72
N ALA A 136 1.81 8.04 -4.75
CA ALA A 136 1.49 6.63 -4.66
C ALA A 136 0.00 6.42 -4.93
N GLU A 137 -0.32 5.79 -6.05
CA GLU A 137 -1.68 5.56 -6.49
C GLU A 137 -2.22 4.21 -5.98
N ASN A 138 -3.55 4.08 -5.95
CA ASN A 138 -4.25 2.83 -5.65
C ASN A 138 -3.88 2.19 -4.28
N VAL A 139 -3.49 2.99 -3.30
CA VAL A 139 -3.15 2.54 -1.95
C VAL A 139 -4.44 2.13 -1.23
N ALA A 140 -4.58 0.83 -0.94
CA ALA A 140 -5.74 0.30 -0.26
C ALA A 140 -5.73 0.63 1.25
N VAL A 141 -6.92 0.91 1.79
CA VAL A 141 -7.15 1.08 3.23
C VAL A 141 -7.36 -0.29 3.88
N ASN A 142 -6.51 -0.68 4.81
CA ASN A 142 -6.45 -2.03 5.40
C ASN A 142 -7.03 -2.11 6.82
#